data_AF-S9VY68-F1
#
_entry.id   AF-S9VY68-F1
#
_cell.length_a   1.000
_cell.length_b   1.000
_cell.length_c   1.000
_cell.angle_alpha   90.00
_cell.angle_beta   90.00
_cell.angle_gamma   90.00
#
_symmetry.space_group_name_H-M   'P 1'
#
loop_
_entity.id
_entity.type
_entity.pdbx_description
1 polymer ?
#
loop_
_entity_poly.entity_id
_entity_poly.type
_entity_poly.pdbx_seq_one_letter_code
_entity_poly.pdbx_strand_id
1 'polypeptide(L)'
;MNPNHHYNEEEENHTAMEIDKPTTIKEERKETDSEIQLQSSQAINGNDAATSKRRRLLSSDLKVDFDLGQLKILEKPAALEEKRGIIKFRVVANDGNPESFIMLTGLKNIFMKQLPKMPKEYITRLIYDRNHLSMTIVKDNLHVVGGITYRPFEQRQFAEIVFCAIASTEQVRGYGSHLMNHLKDYVRGTSKVQHFLTYADNYAIGYFKKQGFTKEITLPKEIWMGYIKDYEGGTLMQCTMLPKIKYLEANVILAIQKAAVISKINKLTRSNIVYPGLEVFKNGPAHIEPNQVPGLMEVGWCKEMEELAKQPKPKPFFAVLEMLFTEMQNHPSSWPFAQPVNREDVPDYYEVIEHPVDLSTMEYRLHNNQYESVEEFIRDAKLIFNNCRQYNDPSTTYYKNADRLEKFFQKKLLETEYSHLAD
;
A
#
# COMPACT_ATOMS: atom_id res chain seq x y z
N MET A 1 16.46 -59.45 -19.01
CA MET A 1 17.39 -59.69 -20.13
C MET A 1 17.90 -58.34 -20.59
N ASN A 2 19.18 -58.08 -20.35
CA ASN A 2 19.97 -57.08 -21.08
C ASN A 2 20.39 -57.71 -22.43
N PRO A 3 20.78 -56.96 -23.48
CA PRO A 3 22.16 -56.43 -23.49
C PRO A 3 22.41 -55.10 -24.24
N ASN A 4 23.32 -54.31 -23.64
CA ASN A 4 24.53 -53.67 -24.19
C ASN A 4 24.52 -52.96 -25.57
N HIS A 5 24.93 -51.68 -25.58
CA HIS A 5 26.35 -51.33 -25.79
C HIS A 5 26.67 -49.87 -25.41
N HIS A 6 27.94 -49.66 -25.07
CA HIS A 6 28.57 -48.48 -24.48
C HIS A 6 29.82 -48.12 -25.32
N TYR A 7 30.33 -46.88 -25.16
CA TYR A 7 31.61 -46.28 -25.61
C TYR A 7 31.70 -45.74 -27.06
N ASN A 8 32.25 -44.56 -27.40
CA ASN A 8 33.19 -43.58 -26.78
C ASN A 8 32.70 -42.12 -27.07
N GLU A 9 32.81 -41.10 -26.20
CA GLU A 9 33.99 -40.26 -25.89
C GLU A 9 34.71 -39.64 -27.11
N GLU A 10 34.45 -38.35 -27.37
CA GLU A 10 35.43 -37.40 -27.91
C GLU A 10 35.24 -36.02 -27.24
N GLU A 11 36.37 -35.50 -26.79
CA GLU A 11 36.63 -34.19 -26.18
C GLU A 11 36.40 -33.06 -27.18
N GLU A 12 36.09 -31.84 -26.70
CA GLU A 12 36.88 -30.65 -27.06
C GLU A 12 36.40 -29.37 -26.32
N ASN A 13 37.34 -28.85 -25.53
CA ASN A 13 37.72 -27.44 -25.40
C ASN A 13 36.73 -26.40 -24.84
N HIS A 14 36.86 -26.24 -23.52
CA HIS A 14 36.66 -24.98 -22.80
C HIS A 14 37.58 -23.86 -23.33
N THR A 15 36.99 -22.83 -23.92
CA THR A 15 37.65 -21.52 -24.06
C THR A 15 37.12 -20.59 -22.97
N ALA A 16 37.95 -20.38 -21.95
CA ALA A 16 37.76 -19.33 -20.96
C ALA A 16 38.02 -17.96 -21.63
N MET A 17 37.07 -17.03 -21.47
CA MET A 17 37.34 -15.59 -21.67
C MET A 17 37.42 -14.92 -20.31
N GLU A 18 38.49 -14.14 -20.17
CA GLU A 18 39.06 -13.60 -18.96
C GLU A 18 38.13 -12.59 -18.26
N ILE A 19 38.09 -12.72 -16.94
CA ILE A 19 37.52 -11.76 -16.01
C ILE A 19 38.57 -10.66 -15.83
N ASP A 20 38.27 -9.47 -16.35
CA ASP A 20 39.12 -8.31 -16.17
C ASP A 20 39.02 -7.78 -14.73
N LYS A 21 40.17 -7.63 -14.09
CA LYS A 21 40.32 -7.19 -12.70
C LYS A 21 40.14 -5.66 -12.62
N PRO A 22 39.45 -5.12 -11.60
CA PRO A 22 39.43 -3.68 -11.39
C PRO A 22 40.78 -3.22 -10.80
N THR A 23 41.50 -2.41 -11.58
CA THR A 23 42.74 -1.75 -11.17
C THR A 23 42.45 -0.60 -10.21
N THR A 24 43.17 -0.63 -9.11
CA THR A 24 43.27 0.34 -8.02
C THR A 24 43.66 1.74 -8.52
N ILE A 25 42.85 2.76 -8.22
CA ILE A 25 43.33 4.14 -8.05
C ILE A 25 42.86 4.60 -6.67
N LYS A 26 43.84 4.73 -5.77
CA LYS A 26 43.72 5.35 -4.45
C LYS A 26 43.99 6.86 -4.58
N GLU A 27 43.39 7.58 -3.64
CA GLU A 27 43.78 8.90 -3.12
C GLU A 27 43.38 10.14 -3.95
N GLU A 28 42.25 10.74 -3.56
CA GLU A 28 42.20 12.11 -3.00
C GLU A 28 40.76 12.45 -2.54
N ARG A 29 40.64 13.20 -1.43
CA ARG A 29 39.41 13.69 -0.75
C ARG A 29 38.80 12.79 0.33
N LYS A 30 39.58 12.52 1.37
CA LYS A 30 39.08 12.51 2.76
C LYS A 30 39.41 13.87 3.36
N GLU A 31 38.42 14.74 3.52
CA GLU A 31 38.36 15.88 4.45
C GLU A 31 37.14 16.71 4.04
N THR A 32 35.97 16.46 4.66
CA THR A 32 34.85 17.42 4.81
C THR A 32 33.63 16.85 5.56
N ASP A 33 33.66 15.59 6.02
CA ASP A 33 32.54 15.01 6.79
C ASP A 33 32.74 15.02 8.33
N SER A 34 33.84 15.58 8.83
CA SER A 34 34.11 15.68 10.28
C SER A 34 33.76 17.05 10.91
N GLU A 35 33.13 17.97 10.17
CA GLU A 35 32.65 19.26 10.72
C GLU A 35 31.13 19.36 10.87
N ILE A 36 30.35 18.36 10.43
CA ILE A 36 28.87 18.41 10.48
C ILE A 36 28.28 17.66 11.71
N GLN A 37 29.11 16.91 12.46
CA GLN A 37 28.66 16.15 13.65
C GLN A 37 29.08 16.76 15.00
N LEU A 38 29.65 17.98 15.03
CA LEU A 38 30.08 18.64 16.27
C LEU A 38 29.38 19.98 16.58
N GLN A 39 28.14 20.17 16.09
CA GLN A 39 27.31 21.33 16.47
C GLN A 39 25.90 20.97 17.00
N SER A 40 25.59 19.69 17.21
CA SER A 40 24.27 19.26 17.72
C SER A 40 24.23 18.95 19.23
N SER A 41 25.21 19.41 20.00
CA SER A 41 25.27 19.15 21.45
C SER A 41 25.94 20.28 22.21
N GLN A 42 25.31 21.46 22.25
CA GLN A 42 25.47 22.48 23.30
C GLN A 42 24.58 23.70 22.99
N ALA A 43 23.35 23.72 23.52
CA ALA A 43 22.61 24.92 23.94
C ALA A 43 21.19 24.52 24.38
N ILE A 44 21.11 23.88 25.55
CA ILE A 44 19.92 23.98 26.40
C ILE A 44 20.14 25.24 27.24
N ASN A 45 19.41 26.32 26.92
CA ASN A 45 18.89 27.37 27.81
C ASN A 45 18.70 28.69 27.03
N GLY A 46 17.46 29.20 26.99
CA GLY A 46 17.19 30.61 26.65
C GLY A 46 16.11 30.86 25.58
N ASN A 47 14.88 31.08 26.05
CA ASN A 47 13.78 31.91 25.55
C ASN A 47 13.70 32.41 24.08
N ASP A 48 12.49 32.21 23.56
CA ASP A 48 11.62 33.14 22.82
C ASP A 48 11.78 33.42 21.30
N ALA A 49 10.67 33.08 20.62
CA ALA A 49 10.01 33.87 19.56
C ALA A 49 10.48 33.81 18.08
N ALA A 50 11.32 32.87 17.64
CA ALA A 50 11.81 32.86 16.24
C ALA A 50 11.46 31.65 15.35
N THR A 51 10.78 30.60 15.85
CA THR A 51 10.61 29.33 15.09
C THR A 51 9.24 29.12 14.43
N SER A 52 8.34 30.10 14.44
CA SER A 52 6.97 29.97 13.90
C SER A 52 6.81 30.29 12.40
N LYS A 53 7.87 30.60 11.64
CA LYS A 53 7.74 31.18 10.28
C LYS A 53 7.84 30.23 9.09
N ARG A 54 7.84 28.89 9.27
CA ARG A 54 7.90 27.94 8.15
C ARG A 54 6.83 26.84 8.19
N ARG A 55 5.55 27.23 8.20
CA ARG A 55 4.38 26.44 7.75
C ARG A 55 3.09 27.30 7.86
N ARG A 56 2.95 28.32 7.01
CA ARG A 56 1.62 28.91 6.74
C ARG A 56 1.06 28.24 5.50
N LEU A 57 0.45 27.08 5.69
CA LEU A 57 -0.58 26.61 4.77
C LEU A 57 -1.76 27.58 4.93
N LEU A 58 -2.12 28.29 3.86
CA LEU A 58 -3.32 29.11 3.81
C LEU A 58 -4.52 28.16 3.88
N SER A 59 -5.25 28.20 5.00
CA SER A 59 -6.55 27.55 5.09
C SER A 59 -7.59 28.38 4.37
N SER A 60 -8.41 27.73 3.56
CA SER A 60 -9.67 28.32 3.12
C SER A 60 -10.72 28.00 4.18
N ASP A 61 -11.26 29.04 4.83
CA ASP A 61 -12.36 28.87 5.76
C ASP A 61 -13.66 28.71 4.96
N LEU A 62 -14.21 27.49 4.91
CA LEU A 62 -15.56 27.30 4.39
C LEU A 62 -16.56 27.48 5.52
N LYS A 63 -17.49 28.43 5.35
CA LYS A 63 -18.72 28.48 6.15
C LYS A 63 -19.67 27.42 5.61
N VAL A 64 -19.83 26.34 6.35
CA VAL A 64 -20.82 25.30 6.05
C VAL A 64 -22.00 25.54 6.97
N ASP A 65 -23.20 25.72 6.41
CA ASP A 65 -24.44 26.12 7.11
C ASP A 65 -25.09 24.99 7.94
N PHE A 66 -24.26 24.12 8.49
CA PHE A 66 -24.64 23.19 9.54
C PHE A 66 -24.06 23.73 10.85
N ASP A 67 -24.60 23.33 12.00
CA ASP A 67 -24.05 23.58 13.36
C ASP A 67 -22.63 23.00 13.59
N LEU A 68 -21.76 23.05 12.58
CA LEU A 68 -20.42 22.46 12.50
C LEU A 68 -19.30 23.50 12.66
N GLY A 69 -19.64 24.78 12.87
CA GLY A 69 -18.68 25.86 13.01
C GLY A 69 -17.85 26.10 11.73
N GLN A 70 -16.77 26.88 11.84
CA GLN A 70 -15.85 27.11 10.73
C GLN A 70 -14.93 25.90 10.55
N LEU A 71 -15.05 25.22 9.41
CA LEU A 71 -14.17 24.10 9.06
C LEU A 71 -12.90 24.63 8.39
N LYS A 72 -11.77 24.41 9.07
CA LYS A 72 -10.45 24.73 8.53
C LYS A 72 -9.98 23.61 7.60
N ILE A 73 -10.09 23.82 6.29
CA ILE A 73 -9.65 22.84 5.30
C ILE A 73 -8.24 23.21 4.82
N LEU A 74 -7.32 22.25 4.94
CA LEU A 74 -5.96 22.37 4.42
C LEU A 74 -5.97 22.03 2.93
N GLU A 75 -5.87 23.04 2.09
CA GLU A 75 -5.76 22.84 0.64
C GLU A 75 -4.36 22.36 0.26
N LYS A 76 -4.30 21.44 -0.70
CA LYS A 76 -3.02 20.95 -1.24
C LYS A 76 -2.34 22.08 -2.06
N PRO A 77 -1.00 22.11 -2.12
CA PRO A 77 -0.26 23.11 -2.90
C PRO A 77 -0.72 23.23 -4.35
N ALA A 78 -0.97 22.09 -5.03
CA ALA A 78 -1.48 22.06 -6.39
C ALA A 78 -2.81 22.82 -6.58
N ALA A 79 -3.76 22.67 -5.65
CA ALA A 79 -5.04 23.37 -5.72
C ALA A 79 -4.88 24.89 -5.51
N LEU A 80 -3.98 25.29 -4.62
CA LEU A 80 -3.66 26.71 -4.40
C LEU A 80 -2.98 27.35 -5.62
N GLU A 81 -2.08 26.62 -6.27
CA GLU A 81 -1.42 27.09 -7.50
C GLU A 81 -2.41 27.23 -8.67
N GLU A 82 -3.37 26.30 -8.78
CA GLU A 82 -4.44 26.39 -9.78
C GLU A 82 -5.35 27.60 -9.54
N LYS A 83 -5.77 27.83 -8.30
CA LYS A 83 -6.59 29.01 -7.95
C LYS A 83 -5.88 30.33 -8.23
N ARG A 84 -4.54 30.35 -8.14
CA ARG A 84 -3.71 31.50 -8.50
C ARG A 84 -3.45 31.63 -10.00
N GLY A 85 -3.91 30.67 -10.81
CA GLY A 85 -3.71 30.64 -12.25
C GLY A 85 -2.29 30.26 -12.69
N ILE A 86 -1.44 29.77 -11.77
CA ILE A 86 -0.04 29.38 -12.04
C ILE A 86 -0.01 28.09 -12.86
N ILE A 87 -0.85 27.13 -12.48
CA ILE A 87 -1.05 25.89 -13.24
C ILE A 87 -2.45 25.89 -13.87
N LYS A 88 -2.57 25.25 -15.03
CA LYS A 88 -3.85 25.00 -15.69
C LYS A 88 -3.90 23.54 -16.15
N PHE A 89 -5.09 22.96 -16.13
CA PHE A 89 -5.35 21.63 -16.68
C PHE A 89 -5.99 21.77 -18.05
N ARG A 90 -5.43 21.11 -19.06
CA ARG A 90 -5.96 21.13 -20.43
C ARG A 90 -6.10 19.71 -20.94
N VAL A 91 -7.17 19.43 -21.66
CA VAL A 91 -7.31 18.18 -22.41
C VAL A 91 -6.95 18.48 -23.85
N VAL A 92 -5.96 17.75 -24.38
CA VAL A 92 -5.41 17.92 -25.72
C VAL A 92 -5.43 16.59 -26.47
N ALA A 93 -5.56 16.69 -27.79
CA ALA A 93 -5.56 15.57 -28.72
C ALA A 93 -4.74 15.95 -29.96
N ASN A 94 -4.41 14.98 -30.82
CA ASN A 94 -3.81 15.27 -32.11
C ASN A 94 -4.86 15.79 -33.11
N ASP A 95 -5.27 17.04 -32.90
CA ASP A 95 -6.31 17.77 -33.63
C ASP A 95 -5.75 18.65 -34.78
N GLY A 96 -4.42 18.67 -34.96
CA GLY A 96 -3.74 19.54 -35.91
C GLY A 96 -3.49 20.98 -35.40
N ASN A 97 -3.91 21.31 -34.18
CA ASN A 97 -3.62 22.61 -33.57
C ASN A 97 -2.14 22.67 -33.12
N PRO A 98 -1.39 23.73 -33.48
CA PRO A 98 0.00 23.91 -33.04
C PRO A 98 0.19 23.89 -31.52
N GLU A 99 -0.73 24.49 -30.74
CA GLU A 99 -0.65 24.48 -29.27
C GLU A 99 -0.81 23.06 -28.69
N SER A 100 -1.80 22.31 -29.19
CA SER A 100 -2.01 20.90 -28.83
C SER A 100 -0.76 20.08 -29.14
N PHE A 101 -0.15 20.30 -30.31
CA PHE A 101 1.06 19.60 -30.72
C PHE A 101 2.26 19.91 -29.81
N ILE A 102 2.45 21.16 -29.41
CA ILE A 102 3.51 21.55 -28.45
C ILE A 102 3.30 20.84 -27.11
N MET A 103 2.07 20.82 -26.60
CA MET A 103 1.77 20.16 -25.32
C MET A 103 1.94 18.63 -25.39
N LEU A 104 1.48 18.00 -26.47
CA LEU A 104 1.69 16.56 -26.70
C LEU A 104 3.18 16.22 -26.79
N THR A 105 3.97 17.07 -27.47
CA THR A 105 5.42 16.91 -27.57
C THR A 105 6.10 17.05 -26.20
N GLY A 106 5.63 18.00 -25.38
CA GLY A 106 6.07 18.15 -23.99
C GLY A 106 5.80 16.90 -23.16
N LEU A 107 4.58 16.36 -23.24
CA LEU A 107 4.22 15.10 -22.56
C LEU A 107 5.07 13.92 -23.04
N LYS A 108 5.26 13.78 -24.35
CA LYS A 108 6.11 12.74 -24.93
C LYS A 108 7.49 12.73 -24.28
N ASN A 109 8.12 13.89 -24.17
CA ASN A 109 9.44 14.02 -23.57
C ASN A 109 9.44 13.67 -22.07
N ILE A 110 8.36 13.99 -21.34
CA ILE A 110 8.21 13.59 -19.93
C ILE A 110 8.05 12.08 -19.82
N PHE A 111 7.13 11.47 -20.58
CA PHE A 111 6.90 10.02 -20.52
C PHE A 111 8.14 9.23 -20.92
N MET A 112 8.87 9.64 -21.97
CA MET A 112 10.13 9.01 -22.35
C MET A 112 11.19 9.02 -21.24
N LYS A 113 11.20 10.05 -20.39
CA LYS A 113 12.14 10.17 -19.26
C LYS A 113 11.65 9.43 -18.01
N GLN A 114 10.36 9.50 -17.72
CA GLN A 114 9.77 8.95 -16.49
C GLN A 114 9.40 7.46 -16.61
N LEU A 115 9.26 6.94 -17.84
CA LEU A 115 8.90 5.55 -18.13
C LEU A 115 10.02 4.88 -18.96
N PRO A 116 11.21 4.63 -18.39
CA PRO A 116 12.36 4.13 -19.14
C PRO A 116 12.18 2.71 -19.69
N LYS A 117 11.25 1.92 -19.12
CA LYS A 117 10.92 0.57 -19.59
C LYS A 117 10.04 0.57 -20.85
N MET A 118 9.43 1.71 -21.19
CA MET A 118 8.55 1.84 -22.34
C MET A 118 9.35 2.28 -23.58
N PRO A 119 9.22 1.59 -24.73
CA PRO A 119 9.93 1.99 -25.95
C PRO A 119 9.55 3.41 -26.39
N LYS A 120 10.54 4.20 -26.85
CA LYS A 120 10.35 5.61 -27.23
C LYS A 120 9.40 5.75 -28.41
N GLU A 121 9.51 4.87 -29.39
CA GLU A 121 8.68 4.81 -30.59
C GLU A 121 7.23 4.48 -30.19
N TYR A 122 7.05 3.58 -29.23
CA TYR A 122 5.74 3.21 -28.70
C TYR A 122 5.04 4.40 -28.03
N ILE A 123 5.74 5.10 -27.13
CA ILE A 123 5.24 6.31 -26.47
C ILE A 123 4.82 7.35 -27.52
N THR A 124 5.70 7.61 -28.48
CA THR A 124 5.46 8.60 -29.55
C THR A 124 4.21 8.25 -30.35
N ARG A 125 4.08 6.99 -30.76
CA ARG A 125 2.96 6.53 -31.57
C ARG A 125 1.61 6.71 -30.87
N LEU A 126 1.52 6.39 -29.58
CA LEU A 126 0.26 6.48 -28.84
C LEU A 126 -0.11 7.91 -28.44
N ILE A 127 0.86 8.76 -28.12
CA ILE A 127 0.56 10.17 -27.78
C ILE A 127 0.00 10.93 -28.97
N TYR A 128 0.51 10.66 -30.18
CA TYR A 128 0.03 11.30 -31.40
C TYR A 128 -1.11 10.54 -32.07
N ASP A 129 -1.58 9.42 -31.50
CA ASP A 129 -2.74 8.70 -32.02
C ASP A 129 -4.02 9.52 -31.75
N ARG A 130 -4.86 9.67 -32.78
CA ARG A 130 -6.07 10.50 -32.71
C ARG A 130 -7.16 9.93 -31.79
N ASN A 131 -7.10 8.64 -31.46
CA ASN A 131 -8.03 8.00 -30.54
C ASN A 131 -7.59 8.14 -29.08
N HIS A 132 -6.42 8.74 -28.83
CA HIS A 132 -5.90 8.98 -27.49
C HIS A 132 -6.08 10.46 -27.13
N LEU A 133 -6.52 10.68 -25.91
CA LEU A 133 -6.65 12.00 -25.30
C LEU A 133 -5.61 12.13 -24.21
N SER A 134 -5.07 13.34 -24.02
CA SER A 134 -4.11 13.61 -22.96
C SER A 134 -4.57 14.78 -22.11
N MET A 135 -4.72 14.54 -20.81
CA MET A 135 -4.88 15.61 -19.83
C MET A 135 -3.51 16.09 -19.37
N THR A 136 -3.19 17.35 -19.63
CA THR A 136 -1.91 18.00 -19.33
C THR A 136 -2.04 18.95 -18.15
N ILE A 137 -0.96 19.07 -17.38
CA ILE A 137 -0.72 20.16 -16.45
C ILE A 137 0.25 21.12 -17.13
N VAL A 138 -0.16 22.37 -17.32
CA VAL A 138 0.67 23.41 -17.93
C VAL A 138 0.95 24.54 -16.94
N LYS A 139 2.21 24.98 -16.89
CA LYS A 139 2.66 26.24 -16.30
C LYS A 139 2.97 27.23 -17.41
N ASP A 140 2.85 28.53 -17.14
CA ASP A 140 3.22 29.61 -18.06
C ASP A 140 2.65 29.41 -19.48
N ASN A 141 1.39 28.95 -19.53
CA ASN A 141 0.58 28.58 -20.70
C ASN A 141 1.01 27.32 -21.48
N LEU A 142 2.29 27.15 -21.85
CA LEU A 142 2.72 26.05 -22.73
C LEU A 142 3.74 25.09 -22.10
N HIS A 143 4.27 25.40 -20.91
CA HIS A 143 5.25 24.54 -20.26
C HIS A 143 4.57 23.35 -19.59
N VAL A 144 4.72 22.16 -20.17
CA VAL A 144 4.11 20.94 -19.64
C VAL A 144 4.89 20.41 -18.44
N VAL A 145 4.17 20.20 -17.34
CA VAL A 145 4.71 19.68 -16.07
C VAL A 145 4.44 18.19 -15.90
N GLY A 146 3.39 17.69 -16.54
CA GLY A 146 2.99 16.28 -16.46
C GLY A 146 1.63 16.05 -17.09
N GLY A 147 1.20 14.80 -17.11
CA GLY A 147 -0.10 14.47 -17.69
C GLY A 147 -0.46 13.00 -17.62
N ILE A 148 -1.68 12.73 -18.05
CA ILE A 148 -2.23 11.39 -18.25
C ILE A 148 -2.71 11.27 -19.69
N THR A 149 -2.20 10.29 -20.42
CA THR A 149 -2.74 9.89 -21.72
C THR A 149 -3.66 8.70 -21.52
N TYR A 150 -4.87 8.79 -22.04
CA TYR A 150 -5.91 7.77 -21.92
C TYR A 150 -6.66 7.59 -23.23
N ARG A 151 -7.24 6.40 -23.40
CA ARG A 151 -8.06 6.02 -24.55
C ARG A 151 -9.49 5.71 -24.08
N PRO A 152 -10.48 6.55 -24.40
CA PRO A 152 -11.86 6.30 -24.00
C PRO A 152 -12.54 5.25 -24.89
N PHE A 153 -13.29 4.34 -24.27
CA PHE A 153 -14.19 3.40 -24.94
C PHE A 153 -15.62 3.66 -24.48
N GLU A 154 -16.22 4.75 -24.96
CA GLU A 154 -17.49 5.26 -24.44
C GLU A 154 -18.65 4.25 -24.51
N GLN A 155 -18.73 3.47 -25.59
CA GLN A 155 -19.75 2.42 -25.77
C GLN A 155 -19.62 1.31 -24.73
N ARG A 156 -18.43 1.12 -24.17
CA ARG A 156 -18.07 0.08 -23.19
C ARG A 156 -17.94 0.64 -21.77
N GLN A 157 -18.21 1.94 -21.60
CA GLN A 157 -18.20 2.65 -20.31
C GLN A 157 -16.87 2.58 -19.54
N PHE A 158 -15.75 2.34 -20.21
CA PHE A 158 -14.42 2.38 -19.59
C PHE A 158 -13.43 3.20 -20.42
N ALA A 159 -12.34 3.63 -19.80
CA ALA A 159 -11.18 4.17 -20.51
C ALA A 159 -9.89 3.49 -20.03
N GLU A 160 -8.97 3.28 -20.96
CA GLU A 160 -7.63 2.77 -20.69
C GLU A 160 -6.71 3.95 -20.35
N ILE A 161 -6.09 3.95 -19.18
CA ILE A 161 -4.99 4.86 -18.87
C ILE A 161 -3.71 4.23 -19.40
N VAL A 162 -3.12 4.87 -20.41
CA VAL A 162 -1.94 4.37 -21.12
C VAL A 162 -0.67 4.88 -20.46
N PHE A 163 -0.60 6.19 -20.20
CA PHE A 163 0.56 6.82 -19.56
C PHE A 163 0.12 7.75 -18.44
N CYS A 164 0.89 7.77 -17.35
CA CYS A 164 0.67 8.69 -16.24
C CYS A 164 2.03 9.04 -15.63
N ALA A 165 2.43 10.31 -15.73
CA ALA A 165 3.70 10.77 -15.16
C ALA A 165 3.71 12.28 -14.92
N ILE A 166 4.51 12.69 -13.94
CA ILE A 166 4.83 14.08 -13.62
C ILE A 166 6.35 14.23 -13.75
N ALA A 167 6.81 15.36 -14.27
CA ALA A 167 8.24 15.69 -14.35
C ALA A 167 8.89 15.59 -12.96
N SER A 168 10.07 14.97 -12.88
CA SER A 168 10.77 14.70 -11.62
C SER A 168 11.01 15.94 -10.75
N THR A 169 11.26 17.09 -11.38
CA THR A 169 11.45 18.40 -10.71
C THR A 169 10.19 18.90 -9.97
N GLU A 170 9.03 18.34 -10.31
CA GLU A 170 7.70 18.80 -9.88
C GLU A 170 6.94 17.70 -9.12
N GLN A 171 7.59 16.57 -8.84
CA GLN A 171 7.01 15.49 -8.02
C GLN A 171 6.86 15.92 -6.55
N VAL A 172 6.08 15.15 -5.79
CA VAL A 172 5.80 15.36 -4.34
C VAL A 172 4.96 16.63 -4.02
N ARG A 173 4.69 17.51 -4.99
CA ARG A 173 3.80 18.69 -4.81
C ARG A 173 2.30 18.37 -4.81
N GLY A 174 1.94 17.10 -5.02
CA GLY A 174 0.55 16.63 -5.08
C GLY A 174 -0.11 16.73 -6.46
N TYR A 175 0.63 17.14 -7.50
CA TYR A 175 0.09 17.27 -8.86
C TYR A 175 -0.52 15.97 -9.41
N GLY A 176 0.09 14.80 -9.17
CA GLY A 176 -0.46 13.53 -9.67
C GLY A 176 -1.87 13.24 -9.14
N SER A 177 -2.08 13.41 -7.82
CA SER A 177 -3.41 13.24 -7.22
C SER A 177 -4.41 14.28 -7.73
N HIS A 178 -3.97 15.53 -7.91
CA HIS A 178 -4.81 16.61 -8.43
C HIS A 178 -5.22 16.36 -9.89
N LEU A 179 -4.27 15.89 -10.71
CA LEU A 179 -4.47 15.50 -12.09
C LEU A 179 -5.45 14.35 -12.25
N MET A 180 -5.34 13.32 -11.41
CA MET A 180 -6.29 12.21 -11.43
C MET A 180 -7.71 12.65 -11.04
N ASN A 181 -7.84 13.57 -10.08
CA ASN A 181 -9.15 14.14 -9.72
C ASN A 181 -9.76 14.94 -10.87
N HIS A 182 -8.96 15.79 -11.52
CA HIS A 182 -9.36 16.50 -12.74
C HIS A 182 -9.79 15.52 -13.83
N LEU A 183 -9.03 14.44 -14.06
CA LEU A 183 -9.36 13.43 -15.07
C LEU A 183 -10.70 12.75 -14.78
N LYS A 184 -10.93 12.33 -13.53
CA LYS A 184 -12.19 11.70 -13.12
C LYS A 184 -13.39 12.61 -13.29
N ASP A 185 -13.27 13.87 -12.86
CA ASP A 185 -14.35 14.85 -12.97
C ASP A 185 -14.61 15.24 -14.43
N TYR A 186 -13.55 15.40 -15.23
CA TYR A 186 -13.65 15.68 -16.67
C TYR A 186 -14.34 14.53 -17.40
N VAL A 187 -13.83 13.30 -17.29
CA VAL A 187 -14.34 12.14 -18.03
C VAL A 187 -15.79 11.84 -17.66
N ARG A 188 -16.17 12.00 -16.38
CA ARG A 188 -17.58 11.85 -15.96
C ARG A 188 -18.48 13.00 -16.40
N GLY A 189 -17.93 14.20 -16.54
CA GLY A 189 -18.69 15.37 -17.02
C GLY A 189 -18.91 15.36 -18.53
N THR A 190 -18.00 14.75 -19.30
CA THR A 190 -18.01 14.81 -20.77
C THR A 190 -18.37 13.50 -21.46
N SER A 191 -18.32 12.36 -20.77
CA SER A 191 -18.52 11.04 -21.38
C SER A 191 -19.32 10.08 -20.49
N LYS A 192 -19.67 8.90 -21.03
CA LYS A 192 -20.35 7.81 -20.31
C LYS A 192 -19.40 6.87 -19.56
N VAL A 193 -18.11 7.17 -19.53
CA VAL A 193 -17.09 6.33 -18.91
C VAL A 193 -17.24 6.34 -17.39
N GLN A 194 -17.30 5.15 -16.79
CA GLN A 194 -17.43 4.92 -15.35
C GLN A 194 -16.20 4.23 -14.76
N HIS A 195 -15.44 3.51 -15.59
CA HIS A 195 -14.30 2.71 -15.15
C HIS A 195 -13.00 3.18 -15.81
N PHE A 196 -11.90 3.14 -15.06
CA PHE A 196 -10.56 3.20 -15.61
C PHE A 196 -9.88 1.84 -15.47
N LEU A 197 -9.23 1.41 -16.54
CA LEU A 197 -8.32 0.26 -16.54
C LEU A 197 -6.91 0.74 -16.84
N THR A 198 -5.93 0.16 -16.19
CA THR A 198 -4.51 0.50 -16.39
C THR A 198 -3.62 -0.69 -16.08
N TYR A 199 -2.51 -0.81 -16.79
CA TYR A 199 -1.39 -1.64 -16.37
C TYR A 199 -0.42 -0.78 -15.58
N ALA A 200 -0.29 -1.06 -14.29
CA ALA A 200 0.59 -0.34 -13.38
C ALA A 200 1.90 -1.11 -13.16
N ASP A 201 3.03 -0.42 -13.34
CA ASP A 201 4.32 -0.91 -12.86
C ASP A 201 4.31 -1.09 -11.35
N ASN A 202 5.15 -1.99 -10.82
CA ASN A 202 5.25 -2.29 -9.39
C ASN A 202 5.46 -1.03 -8.52
N TYR A 203 6.25 -0.07 -8.98
CA TYR A 203 6.49 1.20 -8.29
C TYR A 203 5.26 2.14 -8.28
N ALA A 204 4.34 1.99 -9.24
CA ALA A 204 3.17 2.84 -9.40
C ALA A 204 1.92 2.27 -8.70
N ILE A 205 1.91 0.99 -8.31
CA ILE A 205 0.76 0.34 -7.64
C ILE A 205 0.30 1.16 -6.41
N GLY A 206 1.23 1.63 -5.58
CA GLY A 206 0.90 2.42 -4.40
C GLY A 206 0.22 3.75 -4.73
N TYR A 207 0.62 4.40 -5.84
CA TYR A 207 -0.04 5.60 -6.33
C TYR A 207 -1.48 5.30 -6.80
N PHE A 208 -1.66 4.28 -7.65
CA PHE A 208 -2.96 3.90 -8.17
C PHE A 208 -3.92 3.44 -7.06
N LYS A 209 -3.45 2.66 -6.08
CA LYS A 209 -4.23 2.31 -4.88
C LYS A 209 -4.75 3.55 -4.15
N LYS A 210 -3.90 4.55 -3.93
CA LYS A 210 -4.30 5.84 -3.32
C LYS A 210 -5.32 6.62 -4.16
N GLN A 211 -5.35 6.38 -5.47
CA GLN A 211 -6.35 6.96 -6.37
C GLN A 211 -7.60 6.09 -6.49
N GLY A 212 -7.78 5.04 -5.68
CA GLY A 212 -8.97 4.19 -5.71
C GLY A 212 -8.96 3.12 -6.81
N PHE A 213 -7.77 2.70 -7.26
CA PHE A 213 -7.62 1.51 -8.09
C PHE A 213 -7.42 0.26 -7.22
N THR A 214 -7.97 -0.86 -7.67
CA THR A 214 -7.80 -2.19 -7.08
C THR A 214 -7.22 -3.16 -8.10
N LYS A 215 -6.57 -4.24 -7.63
CA LYS A 215 -6.13 -5.35 -8.49
C LYS A 215 -7.30 -6.26 -8.88
N GLU A 216 -8.41 -6.18 -8.15
CA GLU A 216 -9.62 -6.95 -8.43
C GLU A 216 -10.41 -6.31 -9.58
N ILE A 217 -10.47 -7.02 -10.71
CA ILE A 217 -11.16 -6.54 -11.90
C ILE A 217 -12.60 -7.04 -11.87
N THR A 218 -13.53 -6.17 -11.47
CA THR A 218 -14.96 -6.47 -11.43
C THR A 218 -15.64 -6.30 -12.79
N LEU A 219 -15.00 -5.58 -13.73
CA LEU A 219 -15.53 -5.41 -15.07
C LEU A 219 -15.42 -6.73 -15.87
N PRO A 220 -16.52 -7.24 -16.46
CA PRO A 220 -16.49 -8.48 -17.22
C PRO A 220 -15.43 -8.49 -18.31
N LYS A 221 -14.71 -9.61 -18.44
CA LYS A 221 -13.59 -9.78 -19.39
C LYS A 221 -14.01 -9.43 -20.83
N GLU A 222 -15.22 -9.79 -21.24
CA GLU A 222 -15.79 -9.51 -22.58
C GLU A 222 -15.84 -8.01 -22.93
N ILE A 223 -15.88 -7.15 -21.91
CA ILE A 223 -15.96 -5.70 -22.11
C ILE A 223 -14.59 -5.13 -22.49
N TRP A 224 -13.50 -5.62 -21.90
CA TRP A 224 -12.18 -4.98 -22.01
C TRP A 224 -11.09 -5.85 -22.64
N MET A 225 -11.23 -7.18 -22.61
CA MET A 225 -10.26 -8.12 -23.17
C MET A 225 -10.15 -7.93 -24.69
N GLY A 226 -8.92 -7.75 -25.18
CA GLY A 226 -8.63 -7.45 -26.59
C GLY A 226 -8.76 -5.97 -26.97
N TYR A 227 -9.25 -5.10 -26.07
CA TYR A 227 -9.35 -3.66 -26.32
C TYR A 227 -8.18 -2.87 -25.74
N ILE A 228 -7.73 -3.26 -24.53
CA ILE A 228 -6.58 -2.67 -23.86
C ILE A 228 -5.28 -3.36 -24.28
N LYS A 229 -4.14 -2.70 -24.06
CA LYS A 229 -2.82 -3.26 -24.32
C LYS A 229 -2.28 -3.95 -23.08
N ASP A 230 -1.80 -5.17 -23.27
CA ASP A 230 -1.10 -5.92 -22.24
C ASP A 230 0.37 -5.47 -22.17
N TYR A 231 0.86 -5.25 -20.95
CA TYR A 231 2.25 -4.88 -20.71
C TYR A 231 2.91 -5.94 -19.85
N GLU A 232 4.01 -6.50 -20.36
CA GLU A 232 4.80 -7.48 -19.64
C GLU A 232 5.34 -6.88 -18.33
N GLY A 233 5.13 -7.57 -17.21
CA GLY A 233 5.51 -7.09 -15.88
C GLY A 233 4.61 -5.99 -15.29
N GLY A 234 3.55 -5.57 -15.99
CA GLY A 234 2.53 -4.67 -15.45
C GLY A 234 1.44 -5.42 -14.67
N THR A 235 0.95 -4.83 -13.59
CA THR A 235 -0.24 -5.32 -12.88
C THR A 235 -1.49 -4.61 -13.40
N LEU A 236 -2.45 -5.36 -13.94
CA LEU A 236 -3.75 -4.81 -14.32
C LEU A 236 -4.50 -4.31 -13.07
N MET A 237 -5.02 -3.08 -13.14
CA MET A 237 -5.76 -2.45 -12.06
C MET A 237 -7.00 -1.73 -12.60
N GLN A 238 -8.08 -1.76 -11.81
CA GLN A 238 -9.36 -1.12 -12.12
C GLN A 238 -9.70 -0.03 -11.10
N CYS A 239 -10.17 1.12 -11.57
CA CYS A 239 -10.84 2.14 -10.76
C CYS A 239 -12.29 2.28 -11.21
N THR A 240 -13.24 2.05 -10.31
CA THR A 240 -14.65 2.38 -10.53
C THR A 240 -14.95 3.73 -9.90
N MET A 241 -15.36 4.70 -10.72
CA MET A 241 -15.63 6.05 -10.24
C MET A 241 -16.97 6.12 -9.50
N LEU A 242 -17.02 6.92 -8.43
CA LEU A 242 -18.24 7.12 -7.65
C LEU A 242 -19.20 8.06 -8.40
N PRO A 243 -20.50 7.75 -8.48
CA PRO A 243 -21.42 8.42 -9.41
C PRO A 243 -21.81 9.85 -9.02
N LYS A 244 -21.78 10.20 -7.72
CA LYS A 244 -22.29 11.49 -7.21
C LYS A 244 -21.23 12.46 -6.69
N ILE A 245 -19.98 12.01 -6.57
CA ILE A 245 -18.91 12.85 -5.99
C ILE A 245 -18.30 13.76 -7.04
N LYS A 246 -17.81 14.95 -6.64
CA LYS A 246 -16.80 15.70 -7.39
C LYS A 246 -15.44 15.44 -6.74
N TYR A 247 -14.52 14.83 -7.46
CA TYR A 247 -13.23 14.41 -6.93
C TYR A 247 -12.33 15.58 -6.54
N LEU A 248 -12.44 16.72 -7.24
CA LEU A 248 -11.73 17.96 -6.86
C LEU A 248 -12.18 18.50 -5.49
N GLU A 249 -13.43 18.27 -5.12
CA GLU A 249 -14.03 18.70 -3.85
C GLU A 249 -14.00 17.57 -2.79
N ALA A 250 -13.41 16.41 -3.08
CA ALA A 250 -13.48 15.23 -2.21
C ALA A 250 -12.96 15.50 -0.79
N ASN A 251 -11.89 16.28 -0.63
CA ASN A 251 -11.36 16.61 0.69
C ASN A 251 -12.35 17.46 1.51
N VAL A 252 -13.08 18.36 0.84
CA VAL A 252 -14.11 19.19 1.46
C VAL A 252 -15.29 18.32 1.90
N ILE A 253 -15.76 17.45 1.01
CA ILE A 253 -16.86 16.51 1.27
C ILE A 253 -16.52 15.61 2.47
N LEU A 254 -15.31 15.03 2.50
CA LEU A 254 -14.85 14.18 3.59
C LEU A 254 -14.73 14.95 4.91
N ALA A 255 -14.27 16.21 4.87
CA ALA A 255 -14.21 17.06 6.06
C ALA A 255 -15.61 17.34 6.63
N ILE A 256 -16.58 17.64 5.76
CA ILE A 256 -17.99 17.85 6.15
C ILE A 256 -18.58 16.56 6.75
N GLN A 257 -18.37 15.41 6.09
CA GLN A 257 -18.84 14.11 6.58
C GLN A 257 -18.24 13.78 7.96
N LYS A 258 -16.92 13.96 8.12
CA LYS A 258 -16.24 13.74 9.41
C LYS A 258 -16.79 14.66 10.48
N ALA A 259 -17.01 15.93 10.17
CA ALA A 259 -17.57 16.90 11.12
C ALA A 259 -19.00 16.53 11.53
N ALA A 260 -19.84 16.07 10.59
CA ALA A 260 -21.19 15.59 10.89
C ALA A 260 -21.19 14.38 11.84
N VAL A 261 -20.30 13.41 11.60
CA VAL A 261 -20.13 12.24 12.48
C VAL A 261 -19.66 12.67 13.88
N ILE A 262 -18.64 13.53 13.98
CA ILE A 262 -18.15 14.05 15.26
C ILE A 262 -19.23 14.83 16.01
N SER A 263 -20.01 15.65 15.31
CA SER A 263 -21.14 16.38 15.91
C SER A 263 -22.17 15.43 16.51
N LYS A 264 -22.48 14.32 15.82
CA LYS A 264 -23.37 13.29 16.35
C LYS A 264 -22.76 12.56 17.55
N ILE A 265 -21.47 12.23 17.51
CA ILE A 265 -20.74 11.61 18.62
C ILE A 265 -20.79 12.53 19.84
N ASN A 266 -20.47 13.81 19.70
CA ASN A 266 -20.47 14.79 20.80
C ASN A 266 -21.87 15.03 21.42
N LYS A 267 -22.95 14.72 20.69
CA LYS A 267 -24.32 14.77 21.25
C LYS A 267 -24.66 13.54 22.08
N LEU A 268 -23.99 12.42 21.85
CA LEU A 268 -24.22 11.13 22.52
C LEU A 268 -23.19 10.87 23.63
N THR A 269 -21.97 11.37 23.47
CA THR A 269 -20.87 11.16 24.39
C THR A 269 -20.51 12.44 25.13
N ARG A 270 -19.89 12.26 26.30
CA ARG A 270 -19.32 13.36 27.10
C ARG A 270 -17.80 13.46 26.93
N SER A 271 -17.24 12.79 25.91
CA SER A 271 -15.79 12.73 25.68
C SER A 271 -15.18 14.08 25.34
N ASN A 272 -16.01 15.06 24.97
CA ASN A 272 -15.62 16.45 24.73
C ASN A 272 -15.51 17.28 26.02
N ILE A 273 -15.92 16.76 27.18
CA ILE A 273 -15.81 17.44 28.48
C ILE A 273 -14.38 17.27 28.99
N VAL A 274 -13.69 18.40 29.18
CA VAL A 274 -12.38 18.43 29.84
C VAL A 274 -12.60 18.64 31.33
N TYR A 275 -12.36 17.60 32.13
CA TYR A 275 -12.41 17.67 33.59
C TYR A 275 -11.13 18.33 34.13
N PRO A 276 -11.21 19.06 35.25
CA PRO A 276 -10.02 19.57 35.93
C PRO A 276 -9.10 18.42 36.34
N GLY A 277 -7.80 18.68 36.38
CA GLY A 277 -6.81 17.72 36.87
C GLY A 277 -7.10 17.32 38.32
N LEU A 278 -6.89 16.05 38.66
CA LEU A 278 -7.14 15.54 40.00
C LEU A 278 -6.12 16.11 40.98
N GLU A 279 -6.60 16.79 42.01
CA GLU A 279 -5.81 17.44 43.06
C GLU A 279 -4.86 16.49 43.81
N VAL A 280 -5.26 15.21 43.91
CA VAL A 280 -4.56 14.13 44.61
C VAL A 280 -3.13 13.92 44.08
N PHE A 281 -2.88 14.25 42.80
CA PHE A 281 -1.56 14.08 42.17
C PHE A 281 -0.64 15.30 42.28
N LYS A 282 -1.08 16.42 42.89
CA LYS A 282 -0.24 17.64 42.99
C LYS A 282 1.04 17.43 43.79
N ASN A 283 1.02 16.53 44.77
CA ASN A 283 2.15 16.26 45.68
C ASN A 283 2.92 14.98 45.31
N GLY A 284 2.72 14.43 44.12
CA GLY A 284 3.38 13.22 43.63
C GLY A 284 2.41 12.07 43.31
N PRO A 285 2.94 10.88 42.96
CA PRO A 285 2.12 9.70 42.68
C PRO A 285 1.32 9.29 43.92
N ALA A 286 0.00 9.20 43.78
CA ALA A 286 -0.93 8.82 44.84
C ALA A 286 -1.98 7.86 44.30
N HIS A 287 -2.40 6.88 45.08
CA HIS A 287 -3.42 5.93 44.65
C HIS A 287 -4.81 6.56 44.75
N ILE A 288 -5.63 6.41 43.71
CA ILE A 288 -7.02 6.86 43.67
C ILE A 288 -7.88 5.73 43.11
N GLU A 289 -9.03 5.48 43.74
CA GLU A 289 -9.96 4.48 43.23
C GLU A 289 -10.65 5.02 41.96
N PRO A 290 -10.83 4.20 40.91
CA PRO A 290 -11.44 4.66 39.65
C PRO A 290 -12.83 5.29 39.82
N ASN A 291 -13.58 4.87 40.83
CA ASN A 291 -14.89 5.44 41.18
C ASN A 291 -14.83 6.86 41.77
N GLN A 292 -13.64 7.38 42.10
CA GLN A 292 -13.47 8.75 42.58
C GLN A 292 -13.14 9.72 41.44
N VAL A 293 -12.95 9.21 40.22
CA VAL A 293 -12.67 10.03 39.04
C VAL A 293 -14.01 10.46 38.42
N PRO A 294 -14.35 11.76 38.41
CA PRO A 294 -15.66 12.24 37.96
C PRO A 294 -16.05 11.73 36.55
N GLY A 295 -15.11 11.79 35.60
CA GLY A 295 -15.34 11.32 34.23
C GLY A 295 -15.55 9.81 34.09
N LEU A 296 -15.01 8.98 34.99
CA LEU A 296 -15.24 7.52 34.96
C LEU A 296 -16.61 7.15 35.53
N MET A 297 -17.03 7.82 36.62
CA MET A 297 -18.37 7.62 37.18
C MET A 297 -19.47 7.98 36.18
N GLU A 298 -19.33 9.10 35.47
CA GLU A 298 -20.33 9.56 34.50
C GLU A 298 -20.49 8.63 33.29
N VAL A 299 -19.43 7.90 32.91
CA VAL A 299 -19.44 6.95 31.81
C VAL A 299 -19.99 5.58 32.24
N GLY A 300 -20.31 5.40 33.52
CA GLY A 300 -20.80 4.14 34.07
C GLY A 300 -19.71 3.09 34.16
N TRP A 301 -18.48 3.52 34.50
CA TRP A 301 -17.36 2.60 34.69
C TRP A 301 -17.70 1.47 35.65
N CYS A 302 -17.36 0.23 35.27
CA CYS A 302 -17.46 -0.96 36.11
C CYS A 302 -16.15 -1.75 36.10
N LYS A 303 -15.96 -2.63 37.09
CA LYS A 303 -14.76 -3.47 37.20
C LYS A 303 -14.55 -4.36 35.97
N GLU A 304 -15.63 -4.84 35.35
CA GLU A 304 -15.55 -5.65 34.12
C GLU A 304 -14.91 -4.87 32.96
N MET A 305 -15.19 -3.56 32.84
CA MET A 305 -14.53 -2.71 31.83
C MET A 305 -13.04 -2.56 32.09
N GLU A 306 -12.62 -2.54 33.36
CA GLU A 306 -11.20 -2.52 33.73
C GLU A 306 -10.50 -3.85 33.45
N GLU A 307 -11.16 -4.97 33.75
CA GLU A 307 -10.66 -6.31 33.44
C GLU A 307 -10.50 -6.50 31.93
N LEU A 308 -11.47 -6.06 31.13
CA LEU A 308 -11.37 -6.02 29.66
C LEU A 308 -10.23 -5.12 29.18
N ALA A 309 -10.01 -3.96 29.81
CA ALA A 309 -8.92 -3.07 29.44
C ALA A 309 -7.53 -3.62 29.80
N LYS A 310 -7.45 -4.47 30.84
CA LYS A 310 -6.24 -5.20 31.23
C LYS A 310 -5.96 -6.41 30.35
N GLN A 311 -6.95 -6.90 29.58
CA GLN A 311 -6.69 -7.96 28.62
C GLN A 311 -5.63 -7.47 27.62
N PRO A 312 -4.64 -8.31 27.29
CA PRO A 312 -3.63 -7.95 26.32
C PRO A 312 -4.34 -7.61 25.01
N LYS A 313 -4.14 -6.38 24.54
CA LYS A 313 -4.68 -5.98 23.24
C LYS A 313 -4.05 -6.87 22.17
N PRO A 314 -4.84 -7.35 21.19
CA PRO A 314 -4.30 -8.09 20.06
C PRO A 314 -3.17 -7.29 19.42
N LYS A 315 -2.03 -7.94 19.17
CA LYS A 315 -0.90 -7.29 18.51
C LYS A 315 -1.31 -6.83 17.10
N PRO A 316 -0.64 -5.83 16.50
CA PRO A 316 -1.01 -5.28 15.19
C PRO A 316 -1.14 -6.33 14.07
N PHE A 317 -0.38 -7.42 14.17
CA PHE A 317 -0.38 -8.53 13.22
C PHE A 317 -1.41 -9.63 13.53
N PHE A 318 -2.13 -9.56 14.65
CA PHE A 318 -3.08 -10.60 15.09
C PHE A 318 -4.10 -10.93 13.99
N ALA A 319 -4.70 -9.91 13.37
CA ALA A 319 -5.69 -10.11 12.31
C ALA A 319 -5.14 -10.87 11.10
N VAL A 320 -3.86 -10.66 10.75
CA VAL A 320 -3.22 -11.37 9.65
C VAL A 320 -2.91 -12.81 10.04
N LEU A 321 -2.44 -13.04 11.28
CA LEU A 321 -2.19 -14.39 11.78
C LEU A 321 -3.50 -15.20 11.89
N GLU A 322 -4.57 -14.60 12.39
CA GLU A 322 -5.90 -15.21 12.49
C GLU A 322 -6.46 -15.59 11.11
N MET A 323 -6.33 -14.70 10.12
CA MET A 323 -6.68 -15.01 8.74
C MET A 323 -5.85 -16.19 8.19
N LEU A 324 -4.52 -16.17 8.34
CA LEU A 324 -3.65 -17.25 7.86
C LEU A 324 -3.93 -18.58 8.55
N PHE A 325 -4.13 -18.56 9.87
CA PHE A 325 -4.49 -19.73 10.67
C PHE A 325 -5.83 -20.32 10.21
N THR A 326 -6.86 -19.49 10.07
CA THR A 326 -8.20 -19.92 9.64
C THR A 326 -8.17 -20.55 8.24
N GLU A 327 -7.40 -19.96 7.31
CA GLU A 327 -7.21 -20.52 5.97
C GLU A 327 -6.51 -21.88 6.02
N MET A 328 -5.47 -22.03 6.84
CA MET A 328 -4.79 -23.31 7.04
C MET A 328 -5.71 -24.37 7.65
N GLN A 329 -6.45 -24.02 8.71
CA GLN A 329 -7.33 -24.93 9.43
C GLN A 329 -8.46 -25.46 8.54
N ASN A 330 -9.03 -24.61 7.69
CA ASN A 330 -10.11 -24.98 6.77
C ASN A 330 -9.66 -25.70 5.49
N HIS A 331 -8.35 -25.80 5.25
CA HIS A 331 -7.85 -26.47 4.06
C HIS A 331 -8.07 -28.00 4.15
N PRO A 332 -8.53 -28.69 3.08
CA PRO A 332 -8.85 -30.13 3.14
C PRO A 332 -7.69 -31.05 3.57
N SER A 333 -6.44 -30.60 3.44
CA SER A 333 -5.24 -31.32 3.87
C SER A 333 -4.84 -31.06 5.33
N SER A 334 -5.60 -30.29 6.11
CA SER A 334 -5.25 -29.88 7.48
C SER A 334 -5.53 -30.94 8.54
N TRP A 335 -6.44 -31.88 8.26
CA TRP A 335 -6.93 -32.83 9.25
C TRP A 335 -5.85 -33.62 10.02
N PRO A 336 -4.68 -34.00 9.45
CA PRO A 336 -3.67 -34.73 10.24
C PRO A 336 -2.99 -33.88 11.29
N PHE A 337 -3.08 -32.55 11.16
CA PHE A 337 -2.40 -31.57 12.00
C PHE A 337 -3.38 -30.89 12.95
N ALA A 338 -4.65 -31.29 12.96
CA ALA A 338 -5.69 -30.62 13.73
C ALA A 338 -5.49 -30.73 15.25
N GLN A 339 -4.84 -31.81 15.71
CA GLN A 339 -4.60 -32.13 17.11
C GLN A 339 -3.18 -32.70 17.28
N PRO A 340 -2.62 -32.69 18.50
CA PRO A 340 -1.35 -33.34 18.80
C PRO A 340 -1.39 -34.83 18.46
N VAL A 341 -0.26 -35.39 18.02
CA VAL A 341 -0.15 -36.84 17.76
C VAL A 341 -0.34 -37.60 19.07
N ASN A 342 -1.27 -38.55 19.10
CA ASN A 342 -1.52 -39.34 20.29
C ASN A 342 -0.38 -40.35 20.52
N ARG A 343 0.26 -40.30 21.69
CA ARG A 343 1.35 -41.21 22.07
C ARG A 343 0.90 -42.67 22.16
N GLU A 344 -0.37 -42.92 22.46
CA GLU A 344 -0.90 -44.29 22.50
C GLU A 344 -0.99 -44.92 21.11
N ASP A 345 -1.33 -44.11 20.10
CA ASP A 345 -1.44 -44.54 18.71
C ASP A 345 -0.07 -44.60 18.01
N VAL A 346 0.85 -43.70 18.40
CA VAL A 346 2.19 -43.57 17.81
C VAL A 346 3.27 -43.45 18.91
N PRO A 347 3.72 -44.58 19.48
CA PRO A 347 4.54 -44.59 20.70
C PRO A 347 5.92 -43.94 20.59
N ASP A 348 6.57 -44.05 19.43
CA ASP A 348 7.93 -43.57 19.16
C ASP A 348 7.97 -42.13 18.63
N TYR A 349 6.83 -41.51 18.33
CA TYR A 349 6.75 -40.18 17.71
C TYR A 349 7.54 -39.11 18.47
N TYR A 350 7.36 -39.05 19.79
CA TYR A 350 8.00 -38.07 20.67
C TYR A 350 9.46 -38.39 21.00
N GLU A 351 9.97 -39.55 20.57
CA GLU A 351 11.40 -39.88 20.61
C GLU A 351 12.11 -39.41 19.33
N VAL A 352 11.37 -39.39 18.21
CA VAL A 352 11.86 -38.96 16.89
C VAL A 352 11.72 -37.44 16.68
N ILE A 353 10.63 -36.85 17.17
CA ILE A 353 10.29 -35.43 16.97
C ILE A 353 10.52 -34.63 18.25
N GLU A 354 11.55 -33.78 18.22
CA GLU A 354 12.01 -33.00 19.38
C GLU A 354 11.08 -31.82 19.74
N HIS A 355 10.44 -31.22 18.74
CA HIS A 355 9.59 -30.04 18.92
C HIS A 355 8.22 -30.24 18.26
N PRO A 356 7.33 -31.05 18.84
CA PRO A 356 6.00 -31.30 18.30
C PRO A 356 5.15 -30.01 18.35
N VAL A 357 4.50 -29.69 17.24
CA VAL A 357 3.53 -28.60 17.10
C VAL A 357 2.40 -29.08 16.18
N ASP A 358 1.19 -28.63 16.47
CA ASP A 358 -0.04 -28.91 15.73
C ASP A 358 -0.92 -27.63 15.68
N LEU A 359 -1.99 -27.66 14.91
CA LEU A 359 -2.88 -26.51 14.71
C LEU A 359 -3.61 -26.10 15.98
N SER A 360 -3.99 -27.00 16.88
CA SER A 360 -4.64 -26.62 18.14
C SER A 360 -3.66 -25.91 19.08
N THR A 361 -2.39 -26.34 19.09
CA THR A 361 -1.32 -25.63 19.80
C THR A 361 -1.09 -24.23 19.23
N MET A 362 -1.07 -24.09 17.89
CA MET A 362 -0.96 -22.78 17.25
C MET A 362 -2.16 -21.87 17.55
N GLU A 363 -3.38 -22.43 17.53
CA GLU A 363 -4.62 -21.72 17.87
C GLU A 363 -4.58 -21.16 19.29
N TYR A 364 -4.14 -21.98 20.24
CA TYR A 364 -3.97 -21.58 21.62
C TYR A 364 -2.94 -20.45 21.75
N ARG A 365 -1.77 -20.58 21.11
CA ARG A 365 -0.72 -19.54 21.14
C ARG A 365 -1.21 -18.23 20.54
N LEU A 366 -1.95 -18.29 19.44
CA LEU A 366 -2.50 -17.12 18.75
C LEU A 366 -3.49 -16.38 19.65
N HIS A 367 -4.52 -17.06 20.15
CA HIS A 367 -5.58 -16.42 20.95
C HIS A 367 -5.12 -15.97 22.34
N ASN A 368 -4.04 -16.54 22.86
CA ASN A 368 -3.40 -16.08 24.10
C ASN A 368 -2.27 -15.07 23.86
N ASN A 369 -2.16 -14.52 22.64
CA ASN A 369 -1.21 -13.46 22.27
C ASN A 369 0.28 -13.83 22.50
N GLN A 370 0.61 -15.12 22.35
CA GLN A 370 1.94 -15.68 22.65
C GLN A 370 2.95 -15.56 21.50
N TYR A 371 2.52 -15.13 20.31
CA TYR A 371 3.42 -14.82 19.20
C TYR A 371 3.94 -13.39 19.32
N GLU A 372 5.27 -13.22 19.46
CA GLU A 372 5.93 -11.91 19.51
C GLU A 372 6.20 -11.33 18.11
N SER A 373 6.21 -12.18 17.09
CA SER A 373 6.41 -11.77 15.70
C SER A 373 5.68 -12.68 14.71
N VAL A 374 5.57 -12.24 13.46
CA VAL A 374 4.97 -13.05 12.38
C VAL A 374 5.89 -14.23 12.04
N GLU A 375 7.19 -14.06 12.17
CA GLU A 375 8.22 -15.07 11.97
C GLU A 375 8.05 -16.26 12.93
N GLU A 376 7.65 -16.02 14.18
CA GLU A 376 7.39 -17.11 15.13
C GLU A 376 6.19 -17.96 14.73
N PHE A 377 5.11 -17.33 14.23
CA PHE A 377 3.95 -18.03 13.71
C PHE A 377 4.31 -18.84 12.45
N ILE A 378 5.08 -18.25 11.52
CA ILE A 378 5.57 -18.93 10.32
C ILE A 378 6.46 -20.12 10.68
N ARG A 379 7.32 -19.95 11.70
CA ARG A 379 8.20 -21.02 12.19
C ARG A 379 7.40 -22.21 12.73
N ASP A 380 6.38 -21.97 13.53
CA ASP A 380 5.49 -23.02 14.02
C ASP A 380 4.74 -23.71 12.87
N ALA A 381 4.22 -22.96 11.90
CA ALA A 381 3.59 -23.52 10.69
C ALA A 381 4.56 -24.41 9.90
N LYS A 382 5.77 -23.93 9.63
CA LYS A 382 6.83 -24.71 8.96
C LYS A 382 7.20 -25.96 9.76
N LEU A 383 7.19 -25.89 11.09
CA LEU A 383 7.52 -27.00 11.97
C LEU A 383 6.49 -28.14 11.89
N ILE A 384 5.19 -27.82 11.77
CA ILE A 384 4.14 -28.82 11.49
C ILE A 384 4.49 -29.64 10.24
N PHE A 385 4.84 -28.96 9.15
CA PHE A 385 5.13 -29.62 7.88
C PHE A 385 6.43 -30.43 7.94
N ASN A 386 7.48 -29.87 8.54
CA ASN A 386 8.79 -30.50 8.65
C ASN A 386 8.76 -31.73 9.56
N ASN A 387 8.11 -31.66 10.72
CA ASN A 387 7.95 -32.79 11.62
C ASN A 387 7.18 -33.94 10.93
N CYS A 388 6.12 -33.60 10.18
CA CYS A 388 5.37 -34.59 9.41
C CYS A 388 6.27 -35.31 8.40
N ARG A 389 7.08 -34.57 7.64
CA ARG A 389 8.01 -35.14 6.64
C ARG A 389 9.19 -35.90 7.25
N GLN A 390 9.63 -35.50 8.44
CA GLN A 390 10.70 -36.18 9.16
C GLN A 390 10.25 -37.56 9.66
N TYR A 391 9.01 -37.66 10.16
CA TYR A 391 8.49 -38.90 10.72
C TYR A 391 7.87 -39.83 9.66
N ASN A 392 7.18 -39.29 8.66
CA ASN A 392 6.41 -40.09 7.70
C ASN A 392 7.15 -40.32 6.38
N ASP A 393 6.94 -41.48 5.76
CA ASP A 393 7.48 -41.78 4.42
C ASP A 393 6.81 -40.89 3.33
N PRO A 394 7.55 -40.44 2.30
CA PRO A 394 7.02 -39.62 1.20
C PRO A 394 5.81 -40.21 0.46
N SER A 395 5.64 -41.52 0.47
CA SER A 395 4.51 -42.20 -0.16
C SER A 395 3.19 -42.03 0.61
N THR A 396 3.26 -41.70 1.91
CA THR A 396 2.10 -41.60 2.80
C THR A 396 1.19 -40.41 2.49
N THR A 397 -0.08 -40.53 2.88
CA THR A 397 -1.05 -39.43 2.79
C THR A 397 -0.66 -38.25 3.69
N TYR A 398 -0.07 -38.52 4.86
CA TYR A 398 0.39 -37.51 5.81
C TYR A 398 1.44 -36.59 5.20
N TYR A 399 2.47 -37.16 4.58
CA TYR A 399 3.52 -36.41 3.89
C TYR A 399 2.94 -35.54 2.76
N LYS A 400 2.10 -36.14 1.90
CA LYS A 400 1.44 -35.42 0.80
C LYS A 400 0.55 -34.29 1.30
N ASN A 401 -0.07 -34.44 2.46
CA ASN A 401 -0.88 -33.40 3.09
C ASN A 401 -0.02 -32.25 3.60
N ALA A 402 1.15 -32.52 4.18
CA ALA A 402 2.10 -31.49 4.59
C ALA A 402 2.54 -30.63 3.39
N ASP A 403 2.92 -31.25 2.27
CA ASP A 403 3.34 -30.51 1.07
C ASP A 403 2.23 -29.65 0.47
N ARG A 404 0.99 -30.17 0.45
CA ARG A 404 -0.17 -29.41 -0.05
C ARG A 404 -0.50 -28.22 0.85
N LEU A 405 -0.50 -28.44 2.16
CA LEU A 405 -0.83 -27.41 3.13
C LEU A 405 0.26 -26.33 3.18
N GLU A 406 1.54 -26.70 3.09
CA GLU A 406 2.65 -25.75 3.04
C GLU A 406 2.60 -24.87 1.80
N LYS A 407 2.39 -25.47 0.60
CA LYS A 407 2.23 -24.70 -0.64
C LYS A 407 1.07 -23.72 -0.57
N PHE A 408 -0.04 -24.16 0.02
CA PHE A 408 -1.21 -23.30 0.23
C PHE A 408 -0.90 -22.16 1.22
N PHE A 409 -0.26 -22.47 2.34
CA PHE A 409 0.16 -21.48 3.34
C PHE A 409 1.11 -20.44 2.74
N GLN A 410 2.14 -20.86 2.01
CA GLN A 410 3.08 -19.96 1.32
C GLN A 410 2.36 -19.04 0.33
N LYS A 411 1.43 -19.57 -0.47
CA LYS A 411 0.61 -18.77 -1.38
C LYS A 411 -0.17 -17.70 -0.62
N LYS A 412 -0.81 -18.06 0.49
CA LYS A 412 -1.57 -17.11 1.32
C LYS A 412 -0.67 -16.07 1.96
N LEU A 413 0.52 -16.46 2.43
CA LEU A 413 1.50 -15.53 2.99
C LEU A 413 1.95 -14.48 1.97
N LEU A 414 2.17 -14.89 0.70
CA LEU A 414 2.53 -13.98 -0.40
C LEU A 414 1.44 -12.95 -0.74
N GLU A 415 0.17 -13.23 -0.40
CA GLU A 415 -0.95 -12.30 -0.58
C GLU A 415 -1.01 -11.21 0.53
N THR A 416 -0.20 -11.37 1.59
CA THR A 416 -0.13 -10.43 2.72
C THR A 416 0.99 -9.38 2.58
N GLU A 417 1.01 -8.41 3.50
CA GLU A 417 2.13 -7.47 3.63
C GLU A 417 3.45 -8.12 4.10
N TYR A 418 3.39 -9.36 4.58
CA TYR A 418 4.54 -10.16 5.02
C TYR A 418 5.06 -11.11 3.93
N SER A 419 4.78 -10.82 2.65
CA SER A 419 5.27 -11.61 1.51
C SER A 419 6.79 -11.82 1.47
N HIS A 420 7.57 -10.91 2.07
CA HIS A 420 9.03 -11.02 2.21
C HIS A 420 9.48 -12.10 3.20
N LEU A 421 8.58 -12.67 4.01
CA LEU A 421 8.86 -13.77 4.94
C LEU A 421 8.53 -15.15 4.35
N ALA A 422 8.12 -15.21 3.09
CA ALA A 422 7.75 -16.45 2.41
C ALA A 422 8.96 -17.30 1.96
N ASP A 423 10.17 -16.78 2.08
CA ASP A 423 11.42 -17.44 1.67
C ASP A 423 11.81 -18.63 2.57
#